data_AF-A0A1A0QQG2-F1
#
_entry.id   AF-A0A1A0QQG2-F1
#
_cell.length_a   1.000
_cell.length_b   1.000
_cell.length_c   1.000
_cell.angle_alpha   90.00
_cell.angle_beta   90.00
_cell.angle_gamma   90.00
#
_symmetry.space_group_name_H-M   'P 1'
#
loop_
_entity.id
_entity.type
_entity.pdbx_description
1 polymer ?
#
loop_
_entity_poly.entity_id
_entity_poly.type
_entity_poly.pdbx_seq_one_letter_code
_entity_poly.pdbx_strand_id
1 'polypeptide(L)'
;MTSFLFDFLEDTLPEGPAREEIHELNEHNVLMLDLRDPSHSKIVDLIAEQFLSWVARNAADPEALSKGYGELVDLAQMQQGHNQAATGFRERLRP
;
A
#
# COMPACT_ATOMS: atom_id res chain seq x y z
N MET A 1 -7.49 13.47 11.98
CA MET A 1 -7.39 13.39 10.50
C MET A 1 -6.83 12.02 10.21
N THR A 2 -7.72 11.04 10.03
CA THR A 2 -7.36 9.72 9.52
C THR A 2 -6.76 9.89 8.12
N SER A 3 -5.62 9.26 7.87
CA SER A 3 -4.96 9.31 6.58
C SER A 3 -5.67 8.33 5.64
N PHE A 4 -6.23 8.83 4.51
CA PHE A 4 -7.00 8.03 3.53
C PHE A 4 -6.29 6.73 3.09
N LEU A 5 -4.95 6.71 3.14
CA LEU A 5 -4.16 5.52 2.88
C LEU A 5 -4.39 4.42 3.92
N PHE A 6 -4.42 4.78 5.20
CA PHE A 6 -4.65 3.83 6.29
C PHE A 6 -6.09 3.34 6.30
N ASP A 7 -7.05 4.23 6.06
CA ASP A 7 -8.47 3.84 5.90
C ASP A 7 -8.64 2.82 4.76
N PHE A 8 -7.99 3.04 3.62
CA PHE A 8 -7.95 2.08 2.52
C PHE A 8 -7.36 0.73 2.93
N LEU A 9 -6.25 0.73 3.66
CA LEU A 9 -5.57 -0.49 4.08
C LEU A 9 -6.40 -1.27 5.13
N GLU A 10 -7.04 -0.58 6.07
CA GLU A 10 -7.94 -1.21 7.04
C GLU A 10 -9.18 -1.85 6.39
N ASP A 11 -9.68 -1.25 5.31
CA ASP A 11 -10.83 -1.75 4.53
C ASP A 11 -10.46 -2.93 3.60
N THR A 12 -9.24 -2.93 3.08
CA THR A 12 -8.85 -3.82 1.97
C THR A 12 -8.00 -5.01 2.42
N LEU A 13 -7.24 -4.86 3.52
CA LEU A 13 -6.43 -5.96 4.04
C LEU A 13 -7.34 -7.05 4.65
N PRO A 14 -7.06 -8.35 4.37
CA PRO A 14 -7.71 -9.43 5.09
C PRO A 14 -7.30 -9.39 6.56
N GLU A 15 -8.12 -10.00 7.43
CA GLU A 15 -7.75 -10.19 8.83
C GLU A 15 -6.41 -10.93 8.97
N GLY A 16 -5.55 -10.41 9.85
CA GLY A 16 -4.23 -10.97 10.11
C GLY A 16 -3.20 -9.92 10.51
N PRO A 17 -1.92 -10.32 10.65
CA PRO A 17 -0.87 -9.49 11.24
C PRO A 17 -0.64 -8.16 10.52
N ALA A 18 -0.75 -8.14 9.19
CA ALA A 18 -0.59 -6.91 8.41
C ALA A 18 -1.70 -5.90 8.68
N ARG A 19 -2.94 -6.36 8.91
CA ARG A 19 -4.07 -5.46 9.24
C ARG A 19 -3.94 -4.94 10.67
N GLU A 20 -3.52 -5.79 11.60
CA GLU A 20 -3.25 -5.42 12.99
C GLU A 20 -2.14 -4.36 13.07
N GLU A 21 -1.03 -4.53 12.33
CA GLU A 21 0.04 -3.55 12.25
C GLU A 21 -0.44 -2.19 11.72
N ILE A 22 -1.20 -2.18 10.62
CA ILE A 22 -1.76 -0.94 10.06
C ILE A 22 -2.69 -0.25 11.07
N HIS A 23 -3.51 -1.02 11.79
CA HIS A 23 -4.39 -0.50 12.82
C HIS A 23 -3.59 0.13 13.97
N GLU A 24 -2.55 -0.54 14.47
CA GLU A 24 -1.67 -0.01 15.51
C GLU A 24 -0.95 1.27 15.06
N LEU A 25 -0.44 1.31 13.82
CA LEU A 25 0.18 2.50 13.26
C LEU A 25 -0.79 3.69 13.18
N ASN A 26 -2.05 3.43 12.81
CA ASN A 26 -3.11 4.43 12.76
C ASN A 26 -3.47 4.93 14.18
N GLU A 27 -3.69 4.03 15.15
CA GLU A 27 -4.00 4.36 16.54
C GLU A 27 -2.87 5.17 17.22
N HIS A 28 -1.62 4.82 16.93
CA HIS A 28 -0.45 5.51 17.47
C HIS A 28 -0.05 6.78 16.69
N ASN A 29 -0.83 7.18 15.68
CA ASN A 29 -0.54 8.33 14.80
C ASN A 29 0.83 8.26 14.11
N VAL A 30 1.33 7.04 13.87
CA VAL A 30 2.57 6.81 13.13
C VAL A 30 2.22 6.77 11.64
N LEU A 31 2.36 7.92 10.98
CA LEU A 31 2.01 8.10 9.56
C LEU A 31 3.10 7.65 8.58
N MET A 32 4.01 6.77 9.01
CA MET A 32 5.16 6.36 8.21
C MET A 32 5.12 4.85 7.98
N LEU A 33 4.90 4.46 6.73
CA LEU A 33 4.94 3.08 6.27
C LEU A 33 6.13 2.91 5.31
N ASP A 34 7.08 2.02 5.64
CA ASP A 34 8.19 1.73 4.73
C ASP A 34 7.78 0.70 3.68
N LEU A 35 7.52 1.18 2.47
CA LEU A 35 7.13 0.32 1.33
C LEU A 35 8.28 -0.58 0.83
N ARG A 36 9.53 -0.30 1.23
CA ARG A 36 10.69 -1.10 0.83
C ARG A 36 10.85 -2.37 1.68
N ASP A 37 10.13 -2.47 2.79
CA ASP A 37 10.13 -3.68 3.59
C ASP A 37 9.53 -4.83 2.78
N PRO A 38 10.26 -5.94 2.57
CA PRO A 38 9.74 -7.09 1.82
C PRO A 38 8.45 -7.68 2.41
N SER A 39 8.25 -7.56 3.74
CA SER A 39 7.03 -8.01 4.41
C SER A 39 5.79 -7.22 3.96
N HIS A 40 5.97 -5.98 3.49
CA HIS A 40 4.92 -5.11 2.98
C HIS A 40 4.64 -5.29 1.48
N SER A 41 5.26 -6.27 0.81
CA SER A 41 5.01 -6.54 -0.62
C SER A 41 3.52 -6.57 -1.00
N LYS A 42 2.68 -7.21 -0.19
CA LYS A 42 1.23 -7.23 -0.41
C LYS A 42 0.57 -5.86 -0.24
N ILE A 43 1.03 -5.05 0.70
CA ILE A 43 0.54 -3.68 0.91
C ILE A 43 0.91 -2.82 -0.31
N VAL A 44 2.14 -2.97 -0.82
CA VAL A 44 2.61 -2.31 -2.04
C VAL A 44 1.72 -2.68 -3.23
N ASP A 45 1.42 -3.97 -3.43
CA ASP A 45 0.53 -4.42 -4.51
C ASP A 45 -0.87 -3.79 -4.40
N LEU A 46 -1.45 -3.76 -3.19
CA LEU A 46 -2.76 -3.13 -2.97
C LEU A 46 -2.75 -1.63 -3.30
N ILE A 47 -1.71 -0.91 -2.90
CA ILE A 47 -1.58 0.52 -3.18
C ILE A 47 -1.45 0.76 -4.69
N ALA A 48 -0.57 0.00 -5.35
CA ALA A 48 -0.28 0.14 -6.78
C ALA A 48 -1.51 -0.14 -7.66
N GLU A 49 -2.37 -1.09 -7.26
CA GLU A 49 -3.44 -1.60 -8.10
C GLU A 49 -4.83 -1.06 -7.76
N GLN A 50 -5.10 -0.77 -6.48
CA GLN A 50 -6.47 -0.56 -6.00
C GLN A 50 -6.71 0.78 -5.33
N PHE A 51 -5.66 1.49 -4.88
CA PHE A 51 -5.84 2.67 -4.04
C PHE A 51 -6.61 3.80 -4.72
N LEU A 52 -6.23 4.20 -5.94
CA LEU A 52 -6.94 5.28 -6.66
C LEU A 52 -8.40 4.92 -6.96
N SER A 53 -8.68 3.64 -7.26
CA SER A 53 -10.04 3.13 -7.46
C SER A 53 -10.86 3.15 -6.17
N TRP A 54 -10.23 2.94 -5.01
CA TRP A 54 -10.88 3.09 -3.71
C TRP A 54 -11.12 4.57 -3.36
N VAL A 55 -10.14 5.46 -3.61
CA VAL A 55 -10.29 6.91 -3.43
C VAL A 55 -11.44 7.44 -4.30
N ALA A 56 -11.52 7.03 -5.56
CA ALA A 56 -12.60 7.42 -6.47
C ALA A 56 -14.01 7.08 -5.97
N ARG A 57 -14.14 6.05 -5.12
CA ARG A 57 -15.42 5.59 -4.56
C ARG A 57 -15.76 6.19 -3.20
N ASN A 58 -14.74 6.53 -2.40
CA ASN A 58 -14.93 6.88 -0.98
C ASN A 58 -14.60 8.34 -0.66
N ALA A 59 -13.84 9.03 -1.51
CA ALA A 59 -13.54 10.44 -1.31
C ALA A 59 -14.74 11.34 -1.63
N ALA A 60 -14.90 12.40 -0.82
CA ALA A 60 -15.86 13.46 -1.11
C ALA A 60 -15.45 14.30 -2.35
N ASP A 61 -14.14 14.44 -2.59
CA ASP A 61 -13.57 15.07 -3.79
C ASP A 61 -12.44 14.18 -4.35
N PRO A 62 -12.78 13.19 -5.19
CA PRO A 62 -11.81 12.23 -5.70
C PRO A 62 -10.82 12.82 -6.70
N GLU A 63 -11.17 13.88 -7.44
CA GLU A 63 -10.25 14.49 -8.41
C GLU A 63 -9.11 15.23 -7.70
N ALA A 64 -9.43 15.98 -6.64
CA ALA A 64 -8.42 16.66 -5.84
C ALA A 64 -7.46 15.67 -5.16
N LEU A 65 -7.99 14.56 -4.62
CA LEU A 65 -7.19 13.56 -3.91
C LEU A 65 -6.41 12.64 -4.85
N SER A 66 -6.98 12.25 -5.99
CA SER A 66 -6.27 11.43 -6.98
C SER A 66 -5.02 12.13 -7.52
N LYS A 67 -5.08 13.46 -7.69
CA LYS A 67 -3.89 14.25 -8.04
C LYS A 67 -2.83 14.24 -6.95
N GLY A 68 -3.23 14.28 -5.68
CA GLY A 68 -2.31 14.21 -4.54
C GLY A 68 -1.70 12.82 -4.30
N TYR A 69 -2.44 11.77 -4.67
CA TYR A 69 -2.02 10.37 -4.45
C TYR A 69 -1.35 9.70 -5.66
N GLY A 70 -1.32 10.36 -6.82
CA GLY A 70 -0.66 9.82 -8.02
C GLY A 70 0.81 9.45 -7.78
N GLU A 71 1.57 10.34 -7.14
CA GLU A 71 2.98 10.08 -6.82
C GLU A 71 3.18 8.88 -5.89
N LEU A 72 2.26 8.68 -4.92
CA LEU A 72 2.30 7.51 -4.03
C LEU A 72 2.09 6.21 -4.80
N VAL A 73 1.16 6.21 -5.74
CA VAL A 73 0.85 5.04 -6.59
C VAL A 73 2.02 4.74 -7.52
N ASP A 74 2.63 5.77 -8.12
CA ASP A 74 3.82 5.61 -8.97
C ASP A 74 4.99 4.99 -8.18
N LEU A 75 5.23 5.47 -6.95
CA LEU A 75 6.25 4.90 -6.05
C LEU A 75 5.94 3.45 -5.68
N ALA A 76 4.68 3.12 -5.39
CA ALA A 76 4.25 1.76 -5.10
C ALA A 76 4.46 0.84 -6.31
N GLN A 77 4.16 1.30 -7.54
CA GLN A 77 4.38 0.54 -8.77
C GLN A 77 5.87 0.29 -9.04
N MET A 78 6.73 1.30 -8.81
CA MET A 78 8.18 1.11 -8.91
C MET A 78 8.65 0.04 -7.92
N GLN A 79 8.21 0.12 -6.67
CA GLN A 79 8.57 -0.84 -5.64
C GLN A 79 8.00 -2.24 -5.90
N GLN A 80 6.80 -2.35 -6.45
CA GLN A 80 6.21 -3.61 -6.92
C GLN A 80 7.13 -4.27 -7.94
N GLY A 81 7.61 -3.51 -8.94
CA GLY A 81 8.57 -4.01 -9.92
C GLY A 81 9.88 -4.50 -9.28
N HIS A 82 10.40 -3.79 -8.28
CA HIS A 82 11.58 -4.23 -7.52
C HIS A 82 11.32 -5.54 -6.74
N ASN A 83 10.17 -5.66 -6.09
CA ASN A 83 9.79 -6.85 -5.32
C ASN A 83 9.61 -8.08 -6.22
N GLN A 84 9.02 -7.90 -7.40
CA GLN A 84 8.87 -8.94 -8.42
C GLN A 84 10.23 -9.40 -8.98
N ALA A 85 11.13 -8.46 -9.27
CA ALA A 85 12.48 -8.77 -9.75
C ALA A 85 13.31 -9.53 -8.69
N ALA A 86 13.21 -9.14 -7.42
CA ALA A 86 13.88 -9.83 -6.32
C ALA A 86 13.35 -11.26 -6.09
N THR A 87 12.04 -11.46 -6.25
CA THR A 87 11.41 -12.78 -6.12
C THR A 87 11.81 -13.70 -7.29
N GLY A 88 11.73 -13.21 -8.53
CA GLY A 88 12.15 -13.98 -9.71
C GLY A 88 13.64 -14.36 -9.72
N PHE A 89 14.50 -13.57 -9.08
CA PHE A 89 15.91 -13.93 -8.88
C PHE A 89 16.08 -15.07 -7.85
N ARG A 90 15.30 -15.07 -6.75
CA ARG A 90 15.34 -16.13 -5.74
C ARG A 90 14.82 -17.47 -6.26
N GLU A 91 13.81 -17.47 -7.13
CA GLU A 91 13.27 -18.70 -7.73
C GLU A 91 14.23 -19.35 -8.73
N ARG A 92 15.03 -18.55 -9.45
CA ARG A 92 16.07 -19.05 -10.37
C ARG A 92 17.30 -19.65 -9.69
N LEU A 93 17.44 -19.48 -8.37
CA LEU A 93 18.56 -19.98 -7.57
C LEU A 93 18.17 -21.19 -6.69
N ARG A 94 16.93 -21.69 -6.78
CA ARG A 94 16.56 -22.97 -6.16
C ARG A 94 17.05 -24.14 -7.04
N PRO A 95 17.86 -25.07 -6.51
CA PRO A 95 18.35 -26.24 -7.23
C PRO A 95 17.24 -27.27 -7.52
#